data_AF-A0A935UPG9-F1
#
_entry.id   AF-A0A935UPG9-F1
#
_cell.length_a   1.000
_cell.length_b   1.000
_cell.length_c   1.000
_cell.angle_alpha   90.00
_cell.angle_beta   90.00
_cell.angle_gamma   90.00
#
_symmetry.space_group_name_H-M   'P 1'
#
loop_
_entity.id
_entity.type
_entity.pdbx_description
1 polymer ?
#
loop_
_entity_poly.entity_id
_entity_poly.type
_entity_poly.pdbx_seq_one_letter_code
_entity_poly.pdbx_strand_id
1 'polypeptide(L)'
;MEKVVAVGTEALRRAVNADEFLELTRRLAKLRVQVLDGEEEARLSHLAVQRSLDDLPARVIVIDAGGGSTEFVAAEGGSILARASVPVGSRVLTDRLVRGNPPGTAALNALRAEVREAFAGLDLPPGAVVAVGGAPPRWRRSAAACPRTRRPPSTAAACGARRSGGSPRASPR
;
A
#
# COMPACT_ATOMS: atom_id res chain seq x y z
N MET A 1 12.01 11.05 -23.40
CA MET A 1 11.04 10.46 -22.45
C MET A 1 10.01 9.70 -23.28
N GLU A 2 9.84 8.40 -23.05
CA GLU A 2 9.03 7.56 -23.94
C GLU A 2 7.54 7.53 -23.55
N LYS A 3 7.18 7.92 -22.32
CA LYS A 3 5.78 8.10 -21.89
C LYS A 3 5.68 8.97 -20.63
N VAL A 4 4.72 9.91 -20.61
CA VAL A 4 4.37 10.70 -19.42
C VAL A 4 2.92 10.40 -19.05
N VAL A 5 2.68 10.09 -17.77
CA VAL A 5 1.35 9.92 -17.20
C VAL A 5 1.22 10.95 -16.08
N ALA A 6 0.23 11.84 -16.21
CA ALA A 6 -0.09 12.83 -15.18
C ALA A 6 -1.42 12.45 -14.55
N VAL A 7 -1.44 12.38 -13.22
CA VAL A 7 -2.63 12.06 -12.44
C VAL A 7 -2.84 13.11 -11.35
N GLY A 8 -4.08 13.31 -10.95
CA GLY A 8 -4.44 14.11 -9.79
C GLY A 8 -5.47 13.39 -8.93
N THR A 9 -5.48 13.74 -7.64
CA THR A 9 -6.14 12.95 -6.61
C THR A 9 -7.23 13.72 -5.88
N GLU A 10 -7.43 13.49 -4.57
CA GLU A 10 -8.47 14.08 -3.73
C GLU A 10 -8.64 15.60 -3.93
N ALA A 11 -7.53 16.34 -4.05
CA ALA A 11 -7.58 17.78 -4.22
C ALA A 11 -8.30 18.20 -5.52
N LEU A 12 -8.04 17.50 -6.63
CA LEU A 12 -8.73 17.75 -7.89
C LEU A 12 -10.14 17.16 -7.91
N ARG A 13 -10.40 16.06 -7.19
CA ARG A 13 -11.78 15.54 -7.03
C ARG A 13 -12.71 16.55 -6.35
N ARG A 14 -12.19 17.36 -5.43
CA ARG A 14 -13.00 18.30 -4.62
C ARG A 14 -12.98 19.73 -5.11
N ALA A 15 -12.01 20.12 -5.92
CA ALA A 15 -11.89 21.48 -6.39
C ALA A 15 -13.08 21.85 -7.28
N VAL A 16 -13.82 22.90 -6.88
CA VAL A 16 -14.96 23.43 -7.65
C VAL A 16 -14.53 23.94 -9.03
N ASN A 17 -13.26 24.28 -9.19
CA ASN A 17 -12.64 24.77 -10.42
C ASN A 17 -11.67 23.73 -11.05
N ALA A 18 -11.84 22.45 -10.75
CA ALA A 18 -10.98 21.40 -11.29
C ALA A 18 -10.94 21.43 -12.83
N ASP A 19 -12.08 21.59 -13.50
CA ASP A 19 -12.15 21.62 -14.96
C ASP A 19 -11.35 22.77 -15.58
N GLU A 20 -11.35 23.94 -14.94
CA GLU A 20 -10.53 25.08 -15.37
C GLU A 20 -9.04 24.74 -15.26
N PHE A 21 -8.61 24.16 -14.14
CA PHE A 21 -7.23 23.73 -13.93
C PHE A 21 -6.80 22.64 -14.94
N LEU A 22 -7.67 21.66 -15.20
CA LEU A 22 -7.42 20.57 -16.16
C LEU A 22 -7.30 21.11 -17.60
N GLU A 23 -8.13 22.09 -17.96
CA GLU A 23 -8.07 22.72 -19.28
C GLU A 23 -6.81 23.59 -19.43
N LEU A 24 -6.41 24.32 -18.39
CA LEU A 24 -5.18 25.10 -18.39
C LEU A 24 -3.94 24.21 -18.50
N THR A 25 -3.87 23.10 -17.76
CA THR A 25 -2.76 22.14 -17.86
C THR A 25 -2.67 21.51 -19.25
N ARG A 26 -3.82 21.18 -19.87
CA ARG A 26 -3.88 20.70 -21.26
C ARG A 26 -3.37 21.75 -22.24
N ARG A 27 -3.77 23.01 -22.10
CA ARG A 27 -3.43 24.08 -23.05
C ARG A 27 -1.98 24.55 -22.93
N LEU A 28 -1.53 24.80 -21.70
CA LEU A 28 -0.25 25.43 -21.40
C LEU A 28 0.89 24.41 -21.29
N ALA A 29 0.67 23.33 -20.53
CA ALA A 29 1.70 22.32 -20.28
C ALA A 29 1.66 21.15 -21.28
N LYS A 30 0.64 21.10 -22.16
CA LYS A 30 0.40 19.96 -23.07
C LYS A 30 0.25 18.62 -22.34
N LEU A 31 -0.20 18.66 -21.09
CA LEU A 31 -0.40 17.49 -20.25
C LEU A 31 -1.90 17.22 -20.10
N ARG A 32 -2.29 15.96 -20.30
CA ARG A 32 -3.62 15.49 -19.89
C ARG A 32 -3.48 14.90 -18.49
N VAL A 33 -4.08 15.56 -17.51
CA VAL A 33 -4.14 15.07 -16.13
C VAL A 33 -5.39 14.22 -15.98
N GLN A 34 -5.22 12.95 -15.60
CA GLN A 34 -6.33 12.08 -15.23
C GLN A 34 -6.64 12.28 -13.75
N VAL A 35 -7.88 12.64 -13.42
CA VAL A 35 -8.34 12.62 -12.02
C VAL A 35 -8.68 11.18 -11.68
N LEU A 36 -7.97 10.62 -10.71
CA LEU A 36 -8.25 9.29 -10.21
C LEU A 36 -9.44 9.34 -9.26
N ASP A 37 -10.23 8.27 -9.21
CA ASP A 37 -11.11 8.04 -8.06
C ASP A 37 -10.29 7.44 -6.90
N GLY A 38 -10.86 7.48 -5.69
CA GLY A 38 -10.16 6.99 -4.50
C GLY A 38 -9.88 5.48 -4.54
N GLU A 39 -10.72 4.69 -5.20
CA GLU A 39 -10.53 3.24 -5.30
C GLU A 39 -9.40 2.87 -6.28
N GLU A 40 -9.21 3.67 -7.32
CA GLU A 40 -8.12 3.54 -8.28
C GLU A 40 -6.80 3.98 -7.67
N GLU A 41 -6.80 5.06 -6.86
CA GLU A 41 -5.65 5.41 -6.03
C GLU A 41 -5.25 4.27 -5.11
N ALA A 42 -6.21 3.71 -4.37
CA ALA A 42 -5.98 2.58 -3.50
C ALA A 42 -5.34 1.42 -4.27
N ARG A 43 -5.90 1.06 -5.44
CA ARG A 43 -5.39 0.01 -6.33
C ARG A 43 -3.94 0.29 -6.77
N LEU A 44 -3.63 1.53 -7.15
CA LEU A 44 -2.30 1.92 -7.59
C LEU A 44 -1.28 1.91 -6.43
N SER A 45 -1.67 2.33 -5.23
CA SER A 45 -0.82 2.24 -4.03
C SER A 45 -0.52 0.78 -3.68
N HIS A 46 -1.49 -0.12 -3.82
CA HIS A 46 -1.25 -1.55 -3.68
C HIS A 46 -0.27 -2.09 -4.74
N LEU A 47 -0.45 -1.72 -6.01
CA LEU A 47 0.46 -2.11 -7.09
C LEU A 47 1.90 -1.60 -6.83
N ALA A 48 2.04 -0.38 -6.32
CA ALA A 48 3.32 0.17 -5.93
C ALA A 48 3.97 -0.65 -4.82
N VAL A 49 3.23 -1.03 -3.78
CA VAL A 49 3.73 -1.89 -2.70
C VAL A 49 4.16 -3.26 -3.21
N GLN A 50 3.33 -3.93 -4.03
CA GLN A 50 3.66 -5.23 -4.63
C GLN A 50 4.96 -5.21 -5.43
N ARG A 51 5.21 -4.12 -6.18
CA ARG A 51 6.40 -3.98 -7.03
C ARG A 51 7.64 -3.53 -6.26
N SER A 52 7.48 -3.01 -5.04
CA SER A 52 8.59 -2.43 -4.28
C SER A 52 9.11 -3.35 -3.18
N LEU A 53 8.34 -4.38 -2.81
CA LEU A 53 8.66 -5.29 -1.71
C LEU A 53 8.61 -6.74 -2.19
N ASP A 54 9.72 -7.46 -2.04
CA ASP A 54 9.84 -8.85 -2.52
C ASP A 54 9.17 -9.89 -1.60
N ASP A 55 9.13 -9.62 -0.30
CA ASP A 55 8.66 -10.57 0.74
C ASP A 55 7.38 -10.08 1.43
N LEU A 56 6.32 -9.87 0.64
CA LEU A 56 5.00 -9.58 1.20
C LEU A 56 4.35 -10.85 1.77
N PRO A 57 3.73 -10.79 2.96
CA PRO A 57 2.89 -11.86 3.46
C PRO A 57 1.76 -12.20 2.49
N ALA A 58 1.27 -13.44 2.55
CA ALA A 58 0.21 -13.93 1.67
C ALA A 58 -1.00 -12.99 1.61
N ARG A 59 -1.35 -12.38 2.75
CA ARG A 59 -2.40 -11.38 2.89
C ARG A 59 -1.85 -10.07 3.48
N VAL A 60 -2.08 -8.98 2.77
CA VAL A 60 -1.58 -7.64 3.09
C VAL A 60 -2.72 -6.61 3.09
N ILE A 61 -2.65 -5.65 3.99
CA ILE A 61 -3.46 -4.44 4.00
C ILE A 61 -2.54 -3.27 3.74
N VAL A 62 -2.70 -2.62 2.60
CA VAL A 62 -2.00 -1.37 2.26
C VAL A 62 -2.84 -0.20 2.75
N ILE A 63 -2.24 0.70 3.51
CA ILE A 63 -2.85 1.95 3.97
C ILE A 63 -2.03 3.10 3.41
N ASP A 64 -2.61 3.94 2.56
CA ASP A 64 -1.97 5.14 2.05
C ASP A 64 -2.57 6.37 2.74
N ALA A 65 -1.78 7.02 3.60
CA ALA A 65 -2.25 8.18 4.37
C ALA A 65 -1.82 9.47 3.68
N GLY A 66 -2.77 10.12 3.01
CA GLY A 66 -2.59 11.37 2.30
C GLY A 66 -2.89 12.63 3.13
N GLY A 67 -2.85 13.77 2.45
CA GLY A 67 -3.26 15.07 3.01
C GLY A 67 -4.78 15.26 3.01
N GLY A 68 -5.45 14.75 1.98
CA GLY A 68 -6.90 14.90 1.78
C GLY A 68 -7.72 13.66 2.14
N SER A 69 -7.19 12.48 1.85
CA SER A 69 -7.84 11.19 2.07
C SER A 69 -6.86 10.16 2.64
N THR A 70 -7.41 9.02 3.05
CA THR A 70 -6.66 7.81 3.40
C THR A 70 -7.26 6.64 2.62
N GLU A 71 -6.43 5.95 1.86
CA GLU A 71 -6.81 4.80 1.05
C GLU A 71 -6.43 3.48 1.74
N PHE A 72 -7.26 2.47 1.55
CA PHE A 72 -7.09 1.14 2.10
C PHE A 72 -7.24 0.10 0.99
N VAL A 73 -6.35 -0.89 0.95
CA VAL A 73 -6.49 -2.08 0.09
C VAL A 73 -6.10 -3.32 0.86
N ALA A 74 -7.02 -4.26 1.01
CA ALA A 74 -6.70 -5.62 1.42
C ALA A 74 -6.52 -6.51 0.18
N ALA A 75 -5.45 -7.29 0.16
CA ALA A 75 -5.15 -8.19 -0.94
C ALA A 75 -4.55 -9.51 -0.45
N GLU A 76 -4.78 -10.58 -1.20
CA GLU A 76 -4.25 -11.91 -0.94
C GLU A 76 -3.76 -12.55 -2.23
N GLY A 77 -2.54 -13.10 -2.21
CA GLY A 77 -1.94 -13.74 -3.40
C GLY A 77 -1.88 -12.81 -4.63
N GLY A 78 -1.78 -11.49 -4.39
CA GLY A 78 -1.78 -10.47 -5.44
C GLY A 78 -3.15 -10.02 -5.93
N SER A 79 -4.24 -10.64 -5.46
CA SER A 79 -5.62 -10.29 -5.81
C SER A 79 -6.23 -9.38 -4.73
N ILE A 80 -6.92 -8.32 -5.15
CA ILE A 80 -7.59 -7.39 -4.23
C ILE A 80 -8.87 -8.05 -3.68
N LEU A 81 -8.99 -8.05 -2.36
CA LEU A 81 -10.16 -8.54 -1.62
C LEU A 81 -11.13 -7.41 -1.30
N ALA A 82 -10.60 -6.26 -0.89
CA ALA A 82 -11.38 -5.09 -0.52
C ALA A 82 -10.54 -3.83 -0.75
N ARG A 83 -11.20 -2.72 -1.05
CA ARG A 83 -10.58 -1.39 -1.15
C ARG A 83 -11.55 -0.31 -0.69
N ALA A 84 -11.01 0.76 -0.14
CA ALA A 84 -11.78 1.91 0.31
C ALA A 84 -10.94 3.18 0.21
N SER A 85 -11.58 4.33 0.04
CA SER A 85 -10.98 5.64 0.22
C SER A 85 -11.86 6.43 1.18
N VAL A 86 -11.26 6.88 2.27
CA VAL A 86 -11.94 7.66 3.30
C VAL A 86 -11.47 9.12 3.17
N PRO A 87 -12.38 10.11 3.13
CA PRO A 87 -12.04 11.53 2.96
C PRO A 87 -11.49 12.16 4.26
N VAL A 88 -10.55 11.46 4.89
CA VAL A 88 -9.84 11.87 6.10
C VAL A 88 -8.35 11.80 5.79
N GLY A 89 -7.70 12.96 5.77
CA GLY A 89 -6.27 13.10 5.54
C GLY A 89 -5.64 14.09 6.52
N SER A 90 -4.32 14.03 6.63
CA SER A 90 -3.56 14.80 7.62
C SER A 90 -3.76 16.31 7.52
N ARG A 91 -3.79 16.87 6.31
CA ARG A 91 -4.00 18.31 6.07
C ARG A 91 -5.42 18.72 6.45
N VAL A 92 -6.43 17.99 5.96
CA VAL A 92 -7.85 18.27 6.24
C VAL A 92 -8.13 18.26 7.75
N LEU A 93 -7.61 17.26 8.46
CA LEU A 93 -7.74 17.16 9.90
C LEU A 93 -7.02 18.30 10.65
N THR A 94 -5.80 18.62 10.23
CA THR A 94 -5.00 19.70 10.84
C THR A 94 -5.67 21.05 10.65
N ASP A 95 -6.07 21.38 9.43
CA ASP A 95 -6.74 22.65 9.08
C ASP A 95 -8.02 22.88 9.90
N ARG A 96 -8.77 21.81 10.21
CA ARG A 96 -10.05 21.89 10.92
C ARG A 96 -9.90 21.88 12.44
N LEU A 97 -8.98 21.07 12.98
CA LEU A 97 -8.96 20.74 14.42
C LEU A 97 -7.73 21.26 15.17
N VAL A 98 -6.68 21.69 14.48
CA VAL A 98 -5.42 22.12 15.11
C VAL A 98 -5.24 23.62 14.93
N ARG A 99 -5.29 24.37 16.04
CA ARG A 99 -5.09 25.84 16.05
C ARG A 99 -3.74 26.29 16.58
N GLY A 100 -2.89 25.37 17.04
CA GLY A 100 -1.61 25.68 17.67
C GLY A 100 -0.55 24.63 17.41
N ASN A 101 0.72 25.04 17.49
CA ASN A 101 1.88 24.17 17.31
C ASN A 101 2.81 24.30 18.53
N PRO A 102 2.91 23.29 19.41
CA PRO A 102 2.33 21.95 19.28
C PRO A 102 0.79 21.92 19.54
N PRO A 103 0.09 20.90 19.02
CA PRO A 103 -1.34 20.72 19.28
C PRO A 103 -1.61 20.41 20.77
N GLY A 104 -2.63 21.06 21.34
CA GLY A 104 -3.08 20.77 22.70
C GLY A 104 -3.85 19.45 22.83
N THR A 105 -4.02 18.97 24.06
CA THR A 105 -4.69 17.69 24.36
C THR A 105 -6.11 17.59 23.80
N ALA A 106 -6.88 18.69 23.85
CA ALA A 106 -8.24 18.73 23.29
C ALA A 106 -8.24 18.48 21.77
N ALA A 107 -7.31 19.10 21.03
CA ALA A 107 -7.16 18.88 19.59
C ALA A 107 -6.74 17.43 19.30
N LEU A 108 -5.81 16.86 20.07
CA LEU A 108 -5.40 15.46 19.93
C LEU A 108 -6.55 14.48 20.19
N ASN A 109 -7.41 14.76 21.17
CA ASN A 109 -8.58 13.92 21.45
C ASN A 109 -9.62 14.01 20.34
N ALA A 110 -9.89 15.22 19.82
CA ALA A 110 -10.79 15.42 18.69
C ALA A 110 -10.28 14.68 17.44
N LEU A 111 -8.98 14.79 17.12
CA LEU A 111 -8.35 14.07 16.01
C LEU A 111 -8.54 12.55 16.13
N ARG A 112 -8.30 11.97 17.32
CA ARG A 112 -8.49 10.54 17.55
C ARG A 112 -9.94 10.10 17.42
N ALA A 113 -10.88 10.92 17.89
CA ALA A 113 -12.30 10.63 17.78
C ALA A 113 -12.75 10.65 16.32
N GLU A 114 -12.37 11.66 15.55
CA GLU A 114 -12.74 11.79 14.13
C GLU A 114 -12.14 10.66 13.28
N VAL A 115 -10.87 10.29 13.51
CA VAL A 115 -10.25 9.14 12.83
C VAL A 115 -10.94 7.82 13.18
N ARG A 116 -11.28 7.61 14.47
CA ARG A 116 -11.97 6.38 14.89
C ARG A 116 -13.35 6.27 14.25
N GLU A 117 -14.10 7.35 14.25
CA GLU A 117 -15.44 7.40 13.67
C GLU A 117 -15.39 7.16 12.16
N ALA A 118 -14.49 7.86 11.46
CA ALA A 118 -14.35 7.73 10.01
C ALA A 118 -13.95 6.32 9.56
N PHE A 119 -13.21 5.59 10.40
CA PHE A 119 -12.74 4.23 10.09
C PHE A 119 -13.65 3.14 10.66
N ALA A 120 -14.69 3.47 11.43
CA ALA A 120 -15.55 2.50 12.11
C ALA A 120 -16.30 1.56 11.14
N GLY A 121 -16.61 2.04 9.92
CA GLY A 121 -17.29 1.26 8.88
C GLY A 121 -16.38 0.48 7.95
N LEU A 122 -15.05 0.50 8.17
CA LEU A 122 -14.11 -0.24 7.32
C LEU A 122 -14.17 -1.73 7.64
N ASP A 123 -14.71 -2.50 6.69
CA ASP A 123 -14.67 -3.96 6.72
C ASP A 123 -13.50 -4.46 5.87
N LEU A 124 -12.33 -4.62 6.51
CA LEU A 124 -11.13 -5.15 5.90
C LEU A 124 -10.79 -6.49 6.54
N PRO A 125 -10.53 -7.54 5.74
CA PRO A 125 -10.08 -8.81 6.30
C PRO A 125 -8.73 -8.64 7.03
N PRO A 126 -8.47 -9.41 8.10
CA PRO A 126 -7.22 -9.32 8.85
C PRO A 126 -6.02 -9.65 7.97
N GLY A 127 -4.91 -8.91 8.11
CA GLY A 127 -3.71 -9.12 7.30
C GLY A 127 -2.53 -8.28 7.80
N ALA A 128 -1.35 -8.50 7.23
CA ALA A 128 -0.18 -7.69 7.57
C ALA A 128 -0.33 -6.26 7.03
N VAL A 129 -0.07 -5.24 7.84
CA VAL A 129 -0.26 -3.85 7.44
C VAL A 129 1.02 -3.27 6.84
N VAL A 130 0.90 -2.68 5.65
CA VAL A 130 1.93 -1.85 5.02
C VAL A 130 1.38 -0.44 4.89
N ALA A 131 2.10 0.53 5.45
CA ALA A 131 1.73 1.93 5.35
C ALA A 131 2.56 2.66 4.27
N VAL A 132 1.87 3.46 3.47
CA VAL A 132 2.39 4.33 2.41
C VAL A 132 2.01 5.77 2.76
N GLY A 133 2.82 6.73 2.30
CA GLY A 133 2.58 8.16 2.49
C GLY A 133 3.61 8.85 3.38
N GLY A 134 3.37 10.14 3.61
CA GLY A 134 4.25 11.03 4.37
C GLY A 134 4.14 10.83 5.88
N ALA A 135 4.50 9.65 6.39
CA ALA A 135 4.47 9.38 7.82
C ALA A 135 5.80 9.76 8.51
N PRO A 136 5.76 10.31 9.75
CA PRO A 136 6.99 10.63 10.49
C PRO A 136 7.81 9.36 10.77
N PRO A 137 9.13 9.49 11.06
CA PRO A 137 10.08 8.38 11.19
C PRO A 137 9.64 7.20 12.08
N ARG A 138 8.71 7.44 13.02
CA ARG A 138 8.17 6.45 13.96
C ARG A 138 7.38 5.30 13.31
N TRP A 139 6.86 5.46 12.10
CA TRP A 139 6.08 4.40 11.43
C TRP A 139 6.97 3.23 10.94
N ARG A 140 8.28 3.45 10.81
CA ARG A 140 9.24 2.42 10.38
C ARG A 140 9.35 1.23 11.34
N ARG A 141 8.89 1.35 12.59
CA ARG A 141 9.10 0.32 13.63
C ARG A 141 8.04 -0.79 13.69
N SER A 142 6.87 -0.61 13.06
CA SER A 142 5.77 -1.57 13.19
C SER A 142 5.82 -2.74 12.18
N ALA A 143 6.55 -2.59 11.07
CA ALA A 143 6.77 -3.69 10.11
C ALA A 143 7.73 -4.78 10.64
N ALA A 144 8.51 -4.49 11.69
CA ALA A 144 9.51 -5.41 12.25
C ALA A 144 8.91 -6.50 13.16
N ALA A 145 7.59 -6.50 13.40
CA ALA A 145 6.90 -7.50 14.20
C ALA A 145 6.44 -8.73 13.39
N CYS A 146 6.82 -8.84 12.11
CA CYS A 146 6.66 -10.07 11.36
C CYS A 146 7.80 -11.03 11.75
N PRO A 147 7.53 -12.20 12.36
CA PRO A 147 8.57 -13.18 12.65
C PRO A 147 9.23 -13.54 11.32
N ARG A 148 10.54 -13.29 11.20
CA ARG A 148 11.35 -13.77 10.09
C ARG A 148 11.27 -15.29 10.08
N THR A 149 10.34 -15.86 9.32
CA THR A 149 10.35 -17.29 9.02
C THR A 149 11.60 -17.53 8.19
N ARG A 150 12.63 -18.09 8.84
CA ARG A 150 13.83 -18.60 8.18
C ARG A 150 13.37 -19.56 7.08
N ARG A 151 13.63 -19.18 5.83
CA ARG A 151 13.53 -20.08 4.69
C ARG A 151 14.50 -21.27 4.96
N PRO A 152 14.06 -22.54 4.95
CA PRO A 152 15.00 -23.64 4.99
C PRO A 152 15.82 -23.64 3.69
N PRO A 153 17.11 -24.03 3.73
CA PRO A 153 17.94 -24.04 2.53
C PRO A 153 17.35 -25.01 1.51
N SER A 154 17.14 -24.53 0.29
CA SER A 154 16.76 -25.37 -0.84
C SER A 154 17.94 -26.21 -1.26
N THR A 155 18.01 -27.47 -0.80
CA THR A 155 18.83 -28.49 -1.44
C THR A 155 17.94 -29.37 -2.31
N ALA A 156 17.91 -29.09 -3.62
CA ALA A 156 17.56 -30.06 -4.65
C ALA A 156 17.99 -29.56 -6.03
N ALA A 157 19.30 -29.50 -6.26
CA ALA A 157 19.87 -29.67 -7.59
C ALA A 157 20.66 -30.98 -7.55
N ALA A 158 20.08 -32.05 -8.08
CA ALA A 158 20.82 -33.18 -8.68
C ALA A 158 19.81 -34.13 -9.32
N CYS A 159 19.65 -33.94 -10.62
CA CYS A 159 19.14 -34.95 -11.52
C CYS A 159 20.08 -36.18 -11.49
N GLY A 160 19.51 -37.38 -11.40
CA GLY A 160 20.05 -38.60 -12.02
C GLY A 160 21.02 -39.46 -11.19
N ALA A 161 20.50 -40.56 -10.64
CA ALA A 161 21.16 -41.87 -10.74
C ALA A 161 20.18 -43.01 -10.39
N ARG A 162 20.01 -43.93 -11.34
CA ARG A 162 19.24 -45.18 -11.24
C ARG A 162 19.68 -46.02 -10.04
N ARG A 163 18.73 -46.69 -9.40
CA ARG A 163 18.98 -47.84 -8.52
C ARG A 163 18.12 -49.03 -8.94
N SER A 164 18.80 -50.07 -9.37
CA SER A 164 18.50 -51.49 -9.16
C SER A 164 19.74 -52.22 -9.66
N GLY A 165 20.54 -52.96 -8.90
CA GLY A 165 20.32 -53.71 -7.67
C GLY A 165 21.01 -55.06 -7.90
N GLY A 166 21.93 -55.46 -7.01
CA GLY A 166 22.50 -56.81 -6.99
C GLY A 166 24.02 -56.89 -7.23
N SER A 167 24.73 -57.24 -6.18
CA SER A 167 26.14 -57.67 -6.12
C SER A 167 26.15 -59.03 -5.39
N PRO A 168 27.26 -59.78 -5.30
CA PRO A 168 28.08 -60.36 -6.37
C PRO A 168 28.22 -61.88 -6.15
N ARG A 169 28.84 -62.62 -7.08
CA ARG A 169 29.67 -63.79 -6.71
C ARG A 169 30.70 -64.10 -7.78
N ALA A 170 31.94 -64.12 -7.35
CA ALA A 170 33.12 -64.50 -8.11
C ALA A 170 33.28 -66.03 -8.16
N SER A 171 33.78 -66.55 -9.28
CA SER A 171 34.87 -67.53 -9.25
C SER A 171 35.55 -67.64 -10.62
N PRO A 172 36.84 -68.00 -10.66
CA PRO A 172 37.70 -67.78 -11.81
C PRO A 172 37.87 -69.04 -12.66
N ARG A 173 38.09 -68.85 -13.96
CA ARG A 173 39.06 -69.57 -14.80
C ARG A 173 39.18 -68.86 -16.14
#